data_AF-A0A7R9QK56-F1
#
_entry.id   AF-A0A7R9QK56-F1
#
_cell.length_a   1.000
_cell.length_b   1.000
_cell.length_c   1.000
_cell.angle_alpha   90.00
_cell.angle_beta   90.00
_cell.angle_gamma   90.00
#
_symmetry.space_group_name_H-M   'P 1'
#
loop_
_entity.id
_entity.type
_entity.pdbx_description
1 polymer ?
#
loop_
_entity_poly.entity_id
_entity_poly.type
_entity_poly.pdbx_seq_one_letter_code
_entity_poly.pdbx_strand_id
1 'polypeptide(L)'
;SRPEVLSFYKQVIRLSKAWKAKNELKTSEERIYIRTEAKRLIDGNKHLTEDKEIRKCIADGMRRLQVAQHYGIPYPRPIYYPTGAYLRKQK
;
A
#
# COMPACT_ATOMS: atom_id res chain seq x y z
N SER A 1 9.26 2.13 16.40
CA SER A 1 8.40 2.85 17.38
C SER A 1 7.12 3.45 16.76
N ARG A 2 6.07 3.70 17.57
CA ARG A 2 4.75 4.24 17.11
C ARG A 2 4.84 5.58 16.33
N PRO A 3 5.67 6.57 16.72
CA PRO A 3 5.82 7.80 15.95
C PRO A 3 6.32 7.59 14.51
N GLU A 4 7.25 6.64 14.30
CA GLU A 4 7.78 6.33 12.96
C GLU A 4 6.70 5.75 12.05
N VAL A 5 5.86 4.85 12.57
CA VAL A 5 4.70 4.30 11.84
C VAL A 5 3.73 5.40 11.42
N LEU A 6 3.43 6.34 12.32
CA LEU A 6 2.55 7.47 12.01
C LEU A 6 3.17 8.42 10.97
N SER A 7 4.48 8.67 11.05
CA SER A 7 5.20 9.46 10.05
C SER A 7 5.13 8.80 8.67
N PHE A 8 5.41 7.50 8.60
CA PHE A 8 5.25 6.71 7.39
C PHE A 8 3.82 6.79 6.84
N TYR A 9 2.81 6.58 7.68
CA TYR A 9 1.41 6.65 7.25
C TYR A 9 1.04 8.04 6.71
N LYS A 10 1.51 9.12 7.32
CA LYS A 10 1.32 10.49 6.80
C LYS A 10 1.95 10.66 5.42
N GLN A 11 3.14 10.09 5.18
CA GLN A 11 3.79 10.13 3.88
C GLN A 11 2.97 9.39 2.81
N VAL A 12 2.43 8.21 3.14
CA VAL A 12 1.50 7.47 2.26
C VAL A 12 0.30 8.34 1.90
N ILE A 13 -0.36 8.96 2.89
CA ILE A 13 -1.55 9.79 2.65
C ILE A 13 -1.21 11.01 1.77
N ARG A 14 -0.05 11.64 1.98
CA ARG A 14 0.41 12.75 1.14
C ARG A 14 0.63 12.28 -0.30
N LEU A 15 1.31 11.16 -0.48
CA LEU A 15 1.50 10.56 -1.80
C LEU A 15 0.16 10.24 -2.45
N SER A 16 -0.75 9.59 -1.72
CA SER A 16 -2.08 9.23 -2.24
C SER A 16 -2.92 10.45 -2.63
N LYS A 17 -2.65 11.64 -2.07
CA LYS A 17 -3.33 12.88 -2.48
C LYS A 17 -2.68 13.49 -3.73
N ALA A 18 -1.35 13.43 -3.83
CA ALA A 18 -0.59 13.95 -4.95
C ALA A 18 -0.52 12.99 -6.15
N TRP A 19 -0.92 11.74 -5.97
CA TRP A 19 -0.77 10.67 -6.95
C TRP A 19 -1.44 11.00 -8.29
N LYS A 20 -0.71 10.77 -9.37
CA LYS A 20 -1.22 10.78 -10.74
C LYS A 20 -0.85 9.43 -11.35
N ALA A 21 -1.86 8.66 -11.72
CA ALA A 21 -1.64 7.37 -12.33
C ALA A 21 -1.09 7.55 -13.76
N LYS A 22 -0.38 6.54 -14.26
CA LYS A 22 0.02 6.51 -15.68
C LYS A 22 -1.20 6.56 -16.63
N ASN A 23 -2.32 5.98 -16.20
CA ASN A 23 -3.61 6.14 -16.86
C ASN A 23 -4.48 7.05 -15.99
N GLU A 24 -4.78 8.26 -16.46
CA GLU A 24 -5.52 9.25 -15.68
C GLU A 24 -6.87 8.75 -15.18
N LEU A 25 -7.56 7.91 -15.97
CA LEU A 25 -8.84 7.29 -15.59
C LEU A 25 -8.74 6.42 -14.34
N LYS A 26 -7.57 5.84 -14.09
CA LYS A 26 -7.29 5.01 -12.91
C LYS A 26 -6.83 5.81 -11.70
N THR A 27 -6.58 7.11 -11.82
CA THR A 27 -6.02 7.91 -10.73
C THR A 27 -6.85 7.82 -9.45
N SER A 28 -8.18 7.95 -9.54
CA SER A 28 -9.05 7.87 -8.36
C SER A 28 -8.98 6.49 -7.69
N GLU A 29 -9.06 5.43 -8.49
CA GLU A 29 -8.98 4.03 -8.04
C GLU A 29 -7.64 3.75 -7.37
N GLU A 30 -6.53 4.13 -7.99
CA GLU A 30 -5.18 3.90 -7.47
C GLU A 30 -4.92 4.70 -6.19
N ARG A 31 -5.46 5.92 -6.07
CA ARG A 31 -5.38 6.72 -4.83
C ARG A 31 -6.08 6.03 -3.66
N ILE A 32 -7.25 5.47 -3.92
CA ILE A 32 -8.01 4.70 -2.91
C ILE A 32 -7.19 3.46 -2.55
N TYR A 33 -6.70 2.72 -3.54
CA TYR A 33 -5.90 1.52 -3.36
C TYR A 33 -4.65 1.76 -2.49
N ILE A 34 -3.85 2.79 -2.79
CA ILE A 34 -2.65 3.12 -2.01
C ILE A 34 -2.98 3.33 -0.53
N ARG A 35 -4.09 4.04 -0.25
CA ARG A 35 -4.52 4.32 1.12
C ARG A 35 -5.04 3.06 1.82
N THR A 36 -5.92 2.30 1.17
CA THR A 36 -6.55 1.12 1.77
C THR A 36 -5.53 0.03 2.02
N GLU A 37 -4.62 -0.19 1.07
CA GLU A 37 -3.58 -1.21 1.19
C GLU A 37 -2.57 -0.87 2.30
N ALA A 38 -2.15 0.39 2.40
CA ALA A 38 -1.27 0.81 3.49
C ALA A 38 -1.94 0.67 4.87
N LYS A 39 -3.22 1.03 4.98
CA LYS A 39 -4.00 0.80 6.20
C LYS A 39 -4.08 -0.69 6.54
N ARG A 40 -4.39 -1.54 5.55
CA ARG A 40 -4.46 -3.01 5.71
C ARG A 40 -3.14 -3.59 6.21
N LEU A 41 -2.01 -3.16 5.66
CA LEU A 41 -0.68 -3.63 6.06
C LEU A 41 -0.32 -3.17 7.48
N ILE A 42 -0.59 -1.91 7.83
CA ILE A 42 -0.35 -1.40 9.19
C ILE A 42 -1.23 -2.14 10.19
N ASP A 43 -2.50 -2.33 9.87
CA ASP A 43 -3.46 -3.03 10.71
C ASP A 43 -3.06 -4.51 10.90
N GLY A 44 -2.60 -5.18 9.84
CA GLY A 44 -2.12 -6.56 9.91
C GLY A 44 -0.85 -6.73 10.77
N ASN A 45 -0.01 -5.70 10.85
CA ASN A 45 1.24 -5.72 11.59
C ASN A 45 1.11 -5.19 13.04
N LYS A 46 -0.11 -4.90 13.53
CA LYS A 46 -0.35 -4.36 14.89
C LYS A 46 0.18 -5.23 16.02
N HIS A 47 0.35 -6.52 15.79
CA HIS A 47 0.85 -7.48 16.77
C HIS A 47 2.39 -7.51 16.85
N LEU A 48 3.10 -6.84 15.94
CA LEU A 48 4.55 -6.74 15.98
C LEU A 48 4.97 -5.84 17.15
N THR A 49 5.75 -6.42 18.06
CA THR A 49 6.34 -5.73 19.22
C THR A 49 7.83 -5.46 19.06
N GLU A 50 8.50 -6.26 18.22
CA GLU A 50 9.93 -6.13 17.95
C GLU A 50 10.22 -4.91 17.06
N ASP A 51 11.02 -3.97 17.59
CA ASP A 51 11.31 -2.70 16.93
C ASP A 51 12.04 -2.89 15.60
N LYS A 52 12.90 -3.92 15.50
CA LYS A 52 13.60 -4.27 14.26
C LYS A 52 12.65 -4.66 13.14
N GLU A 53 11.63 -5.47 13.44
CA GLU A 53 10.63 -5.91 12.46
C GLU A 53 9.72 -4.76 12.04
N ILE A 54 9.32 -3.89 12.97
CA ILE A 54 8.55 -2.68 12.65
C ILE A 54 9.33 -1.78 11.68
N ARG A 55 10.62 -1.52 11.95
CA ARG A 55 11.48 -0.71 11.08
C ARG A 55 11.65 -1.34 9.70
N LYS A 56 11.80 -2.67 9.64
CA LYS A 56 11.87 -3.42 8.39
C LYS A 56 10.58 -3.25 7.56
N CYS A 57 9.41 -3.42 8.17
CA CYS A 57 8.13 -3.18 7.50
C CYS A 57 7.99 -1.76 6.96
N ILE A 58 8.42 -0.75 7.73
CA ILE A 58 8.43 0.65 7.27
C ILE A 58 9.37 0.82 6.08
N ALA A 59 10.59 0.28 6.15
CA ALA A 59 11.57 0.37 5.07
C ALA A 59 11.05 -0.28 3.78
N ASP A 60 10.44 -1.45 3.88
CA ASP A 60 9.85 -2.15 2.74
C ASP A 60 8.65 -1.39 2.17
N GLY A 61 7.82 -0.80 3.03
CA GLY A 61 6.74 0.10 2.63
C GLY A 61 7.26 1.30 1.84
N MET A 62 8.32 1.96 2.34
CA MET A 62 8.96 3.09 1.66
C MET A 62 9.54 2.71 0.30
N ARG A 63 10.21 1.55 0.20
CA ARG A 63 10.69 1.03 -1.10
C ARG A 63 9.54 0.84 -2.08
N ARG A 64 8.41 0.27 -1.64
CA ARG A 64 7.20 0.12 -2.48
C ARG A 64 6.67 1.47 -2.96
N LEU A 65 6.64 2.49 -2.11
CA LEU A 65 6.23 3.84 -2.53
C LEU A 65 7.18 4.46 -3.56
N GLN A 66 8.49 4.23 -3.43
CA GLN A 66 9.48 4.72 -4.38
C GLN A 66 9.33 4.03 -5.74
N VAL A 67 9.19 2.71 -5.76
CA VAL A 67 8.92 1.94 -6.97
C VAL A 67 7.61 2.41 -7.62
N ALA A 68 6.57 2.61 -6.82
CA ALA A 68 5.30 3.10 -7.33
C ALA A 68 5.44 4.46 -8.02
N GLN A 69 6.09 5.43 -7.37
CA GLN A 69 6.35 6.74 -7.95
C GLN A 69 7.17 6.67 -9.24
N HIS A 70 8.20 5.83 -9.28
CA HIS A 70 9.07 5.69 -10.44
C HIS A 70 8.32 5.18 -11.67
N TYR A 71 7.41 4.21 -11.49
CA TYR A 71 6.67 3.60 -12.59
C TYR A 71 5.28 4.23 -12.86
N GLY A 72 4.79 5.08 -11.95
CA GLY A 72 3.45 5.67 -12.03
C GLY A 72 2.33 4.63 -11.85
N ILE A 73 2.60 3.53 -11.13
CA ILE A 73 1.67 2.42 -10.88
C ILE A 73 1.82 2.00 -9.41
N PRO A 74 0.74 1.82 -8.64
CA PRO A 74 0.83 1.42 -7.23
C PRO A 74 1.46 0.03 -7.02
N TYR A 75 2.14 -0.14 -5.89
CA TYR A 75 2.78 -1.39 -5.48
C TYR A 75 2.38 -1.83 -4.06
N PRO A 76 2.03 -3.12 -3.84
CA PRO A 76 1.87 -4.17 -4.86
C PRO A 76 0.80 -3.80 -5.91
N ARG A 77 0.89 -4.37 -7.11
CA ARG A 77 -0.05 -4.02 -8.18
C ARG A 77 -1.44 -4.56 -7.82
N PRO A 78 -2.52 -3.77 -8.03
CA PRO A 78 -3.88 -4.28 -7.91
C PRO A 78 -4.07 -5.48 -8.83
N ILE A 79 -4.52 -6.60 -8.27
CA ILE A 79 -4.87 -7.78 -9.05
C ILE A 79 -6.34 -7.62 -9.46
N TYR A 80 -6.56 -7.42 -10.75
CA TYR A 80 -7.90 -7.44 -11.32
C TYR A 80 -8.29 -8.90 -11.56
N TYR A 81 -9.09 -9.46 -10.66
CA TYR A 81 -9.74 -10.73 -10.95
C TYR A 81 -10.76 -10.49 -12.07
N PRO A 82 -10.69 -11.21 -13.20
CA PRO A 82 -11.74 -11.14 -14.20
C PRO A 82 -13.05 -11.55 -13.53
N THR A 83 -14.07 -10.70 -13.62
CA THR A 83 -15.42 -10.94 -13.12
C THR A 83 -15.95 -12.22 -13.77
N GLY A 84 -15.88 -13.35 -13.05
CA GLY A 84 -16.22 -14.68 -13.58
C GLY A 84 -15.31 -15.81 -13.08
N ALA A 85 -14.15 -15.52 -12.50
CA ALA A 85 -13.31 -16.55 -11.88
C ALA A 85 -13.92 -17.00 -10.53
N TYR A 86 -14.69 -18.09 -10.55
CA TYR A 86 -15.14 -18.76 -9.34
C TYR A 86 -13.94 -19.19 -8.48
N LEU A 87 -13.71 -18.49 -7.36
CA LEU A 87 -12.81 -18.97 -6.31
C LEU A 87 -13.47 -20.19 -5.65
N ARG A 88 -13.13 -21.39 -6.11
CA ARG A 88 -13.41 -22.61 -5.38
C ARG A 88 -12.64 -22.54 -4.06
N LYS A 89 -13.31 -22.11 -2.99
CA LYS A 89 -12.80 -22.21 -1.62
C LYS A 89 -12.42 -23.68 -1.39
N GLN A 90 -11.12 -23.97 -1.26
CA GLN A 90 -10.69 -25.25 -0.72
C GLN A 90 -10.98 -25.20 0.79
N LYS A 91 -11.71 -26.23 1.26
CA LYS A 91 -12.01 -26.48 2.66
C LYS A 91 -10.75 -26.93 3.39
#